data_AF-A0A1B8YEG0-F1
#
_entry.id   AF-A0A1B8YEG0-F1
#
_cell.length_a   1.000
_cell.length_b   1.000
_cell.length_c   1.000
_cell.angle_alpha   90.00
_cell.angle_beta   90.00
_cell.angle_gamma   90.00
#
_symmetry.space_group_name_H-M   'P 1'
#
loop_
_entity.id
_entity.type
_entity.pdbx_description
1 polymer ?
#
loop_
_entity_poly.entity_id
_entity_poly.type
_entity_poly.pdbx_seq_one_letter_code
_entity_poly.pdbx_strand_id
1 'polypeptide(L)'
;MKLKKKVLTTLCGISSALLLTMFPQTGFTTSWSYTSSITLPTVYSRNFTEIAYLPIVGPTPTTGSITQISWVWSVAGWPANTQGLSVYLCHGDTNSCLDVSRIQRMTTTAFNNRDPAQQFFYALRVASGGTVPVSGQTGTVTVNWE
;
A
#
# COMPACT_ATOMS: atom_id res chain seq x y z
N MET A 1 36.23 75.06 11.89
CA MET A 1 36.27 73.75 12.58
C MET A 1 35.06 72.93 12.14
N LYS A 2 35.30 71.79 11.50
CA LYS A 2 34.39 70.71 11.05
C LYS A 2 33.21 71.03 10.11
N LEU A 3 33.48 70.67 8.85
CA LEU A 3 32.59 70.35 7.72
C LEU A 3 31.50 69.30 8.08
N LYS A 4 30.29 69.45 7.52
CA LYS A 4 29.51 68.34 6.92
C LYS A 4 28.34 68.86 6.05
N LYS A 5 28.46 68.60 4.75
CA LYS A 5 27.43 68.74 3.69
C LYS A 5 26.28 67.73 3.91
N LYS A 6 25.04 68.12 3.60
CA LYS A 6 24.37 67.76 2.33
C LYS A 6 22.93 68.28 2.32
N VAL A 7 22.68 69.18 1.36
CA VAL A 7 21.38 69.44 0.73
C VAL A 7 20.99 68.20 -0.08
N LEU A 8 19.75 67.72 0.04
CA LEU A 8 18.97 67.24 -1.11
C LEU A 8 17.48 67.11 -0.75
N THR A 9 16.69 68.02 -1.33
CA THR A 9 15.23 68.01 -1.42
C THR A 9 14.80 67.04 -2.52
N THR A 10 13.96 66.03 -2.27
CA THR A 10 13.23 65.24 -3.30
C THR A 10 12.10 64.46 -2.59
N LEU A 11 10.84 64.89 -2.67
CA LEU A 11 9.81 64.70 -3.71
C LEU A 11 8.85 63.54 -3.36
N CYS A 12 7.57 63.87 -3.47
CA CYS A 12 6.38 63.06 -3.26
C CYS A 12 6.42 61.74 -4.06
N GLY A 13 5.95 60.65 -3.46
CA GLY A 13 5.78 59.36 -4.13
C GLY A 13 4.95 58.40 -3.28
N ILE A 14 3.63 58.43 -3.47
CA ILE A 14 2.68 57.47 -2.92
C ILE A 14 2.92 56.16 -3.69
N SER A 15 3.69 55.22 -3.13
CA SER A 15 3.85 53.90 -3.75
C SER A 15 2.96 52.91 -3.02
N SER A 16 1.91 52.50 -3.72
CA SER A 16 0.92 51.52 -3.28
C SER A 16 1.60 50.20 -2.90
N ALA A 17 1.20 49.67 -1.75
CA ALA A 17 1.58 48.36 -1.29
C ALA A 17 1.09 47.27 -2.26
N LEU A 18 2.01 46.43 -2.73
CA LEU A 18 1.72 45.15 -3.35
C LEU A 18 2.40 44.07 -2.51
N LEU A 19 1.72 43.68 -1.43
CA LEU A 19 2.04 42.47 -0.68
C LEU A 19 1.54 41.28 -1.51
N LEU A 20 2.44 40.65 -2.26
CA LEU A 20 2.20 39.35 -2.88
C LEU A 20 2.17 38.29 -1.77
N THR A 21 0.99 37.97 -1.26
CA THR A 21 0.80 36.79 -0.41
C THR A 21 1.00 35.55 -1.27
N MET A 22 2.17 34.91 -1.17
CA MET A 22 2.36 33.57 -1.70
C MET A 22 1.49 32.61 -0.90
N PHE A 23 0.32 32.26 -1.45
CA PHE A 23 -0.43 31.12 -0.95
C PHE A 23 0.35 29.86 -1.32
N PRO A 24 0.75 29.01 -0.35
CA PRO A 24 1.30 27.71 -0.69
C PRO A 24 0.22 26.93 -1.44
N GLN A 25 0.48 26.59 -2.70
CA GLN A 25 -0.36 25.69 -3.46
C GLN A 25 -0.21 24.30 -2.82
N THR A 26 -1.18 23.89 -2.00
CA THR A 26 -1.28 22.47 -1.63
C THR A 26 -1.66 21.72 -2.89
N GLY A 27 -0.70 21.02 -3.49
CA GLY A 27 -0.98 20.09 -4.57
C GLY A 27 -2.01 19.07 -4.09
N PHE A 28 -3.10 18.89 -4.84
CA PHE A 28 -4.05 17.82 -4.58
C PHE A 28 -3.39 16.50 -5.01
N THR A 29 -2.95 15.67 -4.07
CA THR A 29 -2.67 14.26 -4.39
C THR A 29 -4.03 13.56 -4.52
N THR A 30 -4.33 13.03 -5.70
CA THR A 30 -5.57 12.27 -5.90
C THR A 30 -5.29 10.85 -5.45
N SER A 31 -5.75 10.51 -4.25
CA SER A 31 -5.60 9.16 -3.69
C SER A 31 -6.74 8.27 -4.19
N TRP A 32 -6.38 7.10 -4.72
CA TRP A 32 -7.30 6.11 -5.25
C TRP A 32 -7.20 4.81 -4.47
N SER A 33 -8.25 3.99 -4.52
CA SER A 33 -8.33 2.74 -3.77
C SER A 33 -9.18 1.69 -4.49
N TYR A 34 -8.81 0.42 -4.35
CA TYR A 34 -9.62 -0.73 -4.73
C TYR A 34 -9.55 -1.79 -3.64
N THR A 35 -10.63 -2.57 -3.52
CA THR A 35 -10.68 -3.75 -2.67
C THR A 35 -10.98 -4.97 -3.54
N SER A 36 -10.22 -6.04 -3.34
CA SER A 36 -10.41 -7.31 -4.02
C SER A 36 -10.43 -8.46 -3.02
N SER A 37 -11.26 -9.47 -3.29
CA SER A 37 -11.48 -10.62 -2.41
C SER A 37 -11.50 -11.92 -3.22
N ILE A 38 -11.05 -13.00 -2.59
CA ILE A 38 -11.02 -14.34 -3.17
C ILE A 38 -11.26 -15.41 -2.10
N THR A 39 -11.81 -16.56 -2.50
CA THR A 39 -11.86 -17.75 -1.66
C THR A 39 -10.49 -18.43 -1.66
N LEU A 40 -9.90 -18.61 -0.48
CA LEU A 40 -8.61 -19.28 -0.35
C LEU A 40 -8.76 -20.80 -0.54
N PRO A 41 -7.78 -21.46 -1.17
CA PRO A 41 -7.83 -22.89 -1.43
C PRO A 41 -7.69 -23.69 -0.13
N THR A 42 -8.26 -24.89 -0.13
CA THR A 42 -7.96 -25.88 0.91
C THR A 42 -6.63 -26.53 0.60
N VAL A 43 -5.68 -26.48 1.55
CA VAL A 43 -4.39 -27.15 1.43
C VAL A 43 -4.53 -28.60 1.89
N TYR A 44 -4.51 -29.55 0.97
CA TYR A 44 -4.58 -30.99 1.26
C TYR A 44 -3.20 -31.65 1.42
N SER A 45 -2.19 -31.11 0.74
CA SER A 45 -0.86 -31.71 0.66
C SER A 45 0.17 -30.85 1.37
N ARG A 46 1.05 -31.52 2.12
CA ARG A 46 2.23 -30.88 2.72
C ARG A 46 3.26 -30.60 1.64
N ASN A 47 4.08 -29.57 1.85
CA ASN A 47 5.15 -29.16 0.95
C ASN A 47 4.70 -28.82 -0.49
N PHE A 48 3.41 -28.57 -0.68
CA PHE A 48 2.85 -28.05 -1.91
C PHE A 48 2.33 -26.63 -1.66
N THR A 49 2.52 -25.74 -2.64
CA THR A 49 2.10 -24.34 -2.54
C THR A 49 0.84 -24.15 -3.36
N GLU A 50 -0.25 -23.83 -2.68
CA GLU A 50 -1.52 -23.46 -3.30
C GLU A 50 -1.53 -21.94 -3.55
N ILE A 51 -1.95 -21.50 -4.72
CA ILE A 51 -1.97 -20.08 -5.11
C ILE A 51 -3.41 -19.63 -5.37
N ALA A 52 -3.78 -18.47 -4.85
CA ALA A 52 -5.05 -17.80 -5.11
C ALA A 52 -4.82 -16.36 -5.59
N TYR A 53 -5.08 -16.12 -6.87
CA TYR A 53 -4.98 -14.82 -7.49
C TYR A 53 -6.20 -13.95 -7.16
N LEU A 54 -5.96 -12.75 -6.65
CA LEU A 54 -7.02 -11.77 -6.40
C LEU A 54 -7.43 -11.13 -7.73
N PRO A 55 -8.73 -11.07 -8.07
CA PRO A 55 -9.18 -10.36 -9.25
C PRO A 55 -8.72 -8.89 -9.22
N ILE A 56 -8.31 -8.34 -10.35
CA ILE A 56 -8.07 -6.91 -10.44
C ILE A 56 -9.43 -6.21 -10.59
N VAL A 57 -9.71 -5.23 -9.73
CA VAL A 57 -11.02 -4.58 -9.65
C VAL A 57 -10.91 -3.11 -10.04
N GLY A 58 -11.84 -2.66 -10.89
CA GLY A 58 -11.89 -1.29 -11.38
C GLY A 58 -10.93 -1.03 -12.55
N PRO A 59 -10.85 0.22 -13.03
CA PRO A 59 -9.87 0.59 -14.04
C PRO A 59 -8.47 0.40 -13.46
N THR A 60 -7.72 -0.57 -14.00
CA THR A 60 -6.30 -0.76 -13.70
C THR A 60 -5.58 0.58 -13.91
N PRO A 61 -4.87 1.11 -12.91
CA PRO A 61 -4.20 2.39 -13.06
C PRO A 61 -3.08 2.23 -14.10
N THR A 62 -3.18 2.93 -15.23
CA THR A 62 -2.09 2.97 -16.22
C THR A 62 -0.86 3.71 -15.70
N THR A 63 -1.04 4.51 -14.66
CA THR A 63 -0.03 5.34 -14.01
C THR A 63 -0.41 5.48 -12.54
N GLY A 64 0.51 5.22 -11.63
CA GLY A 64 0.32 5.36 -10.19
C GLY A 64 1.32 4.50 -9.43
N SER A 65 1.46 4.75 -8.13
CA SER A 65 2.31 3.98 -7.24
C SER A 65 1.54 3.59 -6.00
N ILE A 66 1.61 2.31 -5.62
CA ILE A 66 1.05 1.85 -4.35
C ILE A 66 1.63 2.69 -3.22
N THR A 67 0.76 3.23 -2.37
CA THR A 67 1.12 4.03 -1.20
C THR A 67 0.93 3.26 0.10
N GLN A 68 -0.04 2.34 0.11
CA GLN A 68 -0.37 1.51 1.26
C GLN A 68 -1.29 0.37 0.83
N ILE A 69 -1.08 -0.81 1.40
CA ILE A 69 -2.07 -1.89 1.33
C ILE A 69 -2.59 -2.24 2.71
N SER A 70 -3.78 -2.81 2.75
CA SER A 70 -4.27 -3.55 3.91
C SER A 70 -4.79 -4.90 3.46
N TRP A 71 -4.69 -5.89 4.35
CA TRP A 71 -5.19 -7.22 4.06
C TRP A 71 -6.01 -7.77 5.22
N VAL A 72 -6.87 -8.72 4.89
CA VAL A 72 -7.44 -9.67 5.84
C VAL A 72 -7.48 -11.05 5.20
N TRP A 73 -7.04 -12.08 5.93
CA TRP A 73 -7.16 -13.46 5.49
C TRP A 73 -7.63 -14.36 6.63
N SER A 74 -8.32 -15.45 6.29
CA SER A 74 -8.76 -16.45 7.25
C SER A 74 -8.72 -17.87 6.70
N VAL A 75 -8.55 -18.82 7.62
CA VAL A 75 -8.65 -20.26 7.38
C VAL A 75 -9.40 -20.88 8.56
N ALA A 76 -10.06 -22.01 8.36
CA ALA A 76 -10.83 -22.67 9.42
C ALA A 76 -9.92 -23.17 10.55
N GLY A 77 -10.32 -22.94 11.80
CA GLY A 77 -9.61 -23.45 12.99
C GLY A 77 -8.28 -22.75 13.31
N TRP A 78 -7.98 -21.59 12.72
CA TRP A 78 -6.81 -20.80 13.07
C TRP A 78 -6.92 -20.21 14.49
N PRO A 79 -5.83 -20.14 15.28
CA PRO A 79 -4.49 -20.68 15.01
C PRO A 79 -4.29 -22.14 15.44
N ALA A 80 -5.26 -22.72 16.19
CA ALA A 80 -5.12 -24.01 16.85
C ALA A 80 -4.86 -25.18 15.88
N ASN A 81 -5.46 -25.16 14.69
CA ASN A 81 -5.41 -26.25 13.71
C ASN A 81 -4.51 -25.95 12.50
N THR A 82 -3.66 -24.93 12.59
CA THR A 82 -2.84 -24.44 11.45
C THR A 82 -1.35 -24.58 11.70
N GLN A 83 -0.94 -25.58 12.48
CA GLN A 83 0.47 -25.82 12.75
C GLN A 83 1.25 -26.09 11.46
N GLY A 84 2.34 -25.36 11.26
CA GLY A 84 3.15 -25.44 10.05
C GLY A 84 2.55 -24.76 8.82
N LEU A 85 1.42 -24.04 8.95
CA LEU A 85 0.88 -23.20 7.87
C LEU A 85 1.73 -21.93 7.71
N SER A 86 2.15 -21.70 6.47
CA SER A 86 2.67 -20.44 5.95
C SER A 86 1.67 -19.83 4.99
N VAL A 87 1.45 -18.53 5.11
CA VAL A 87 0.61 -17.72 4.22
C VAL A 87 1.43 -16.51 3.80
N TYR A 88 1.60 -16.35 2.49
CA TYR A 88 2.26 -15.19 1.90
C TYR A 88 1.26 -14.37 1.11
N LEU A 89 1.38 -13.05 1.18
CA LEU A 89 0.73 -12.13 0.27
C LEU A 89 1.79 -11.62 -0.72
N CYS A 90 1.59 -11.90 -2.00
CA CYS A 90 2.57 -11.59 -3.04
C CYS A 90 1.98 -10.63 -4.08
N HIS A 91 2.87 -9.96 -4.82
CA HIS A 91 2.52 -8.94 -5.81
C HIS A 91 3.28 -9.16 -7.12
N GLY A 92 2.56 -9.45 -8.19
CA GLY A 92 3.12 -9.74 -9.52
C GLY A 92 3.77 -11.13 -9.60
N ASP A 93 4.76 -11.40 -8.77
CA ASP A 93 5.52 -12.66 -8.74
C ASP A 93 5.83 -13.14 -7.31
N THR A 94 6.47 -14.30 -7.20
CA THR A 94 6.85 -14.93 -5.92
C THR A 94 8.11 -14.35 -5.28
N ASN A 95 8.79 -13.41 -5.92
CA ASN A 95 9.96 -12.71 -5.35
C ASN A 95 9.51 -11.49 -4.54
N SER A 96 8.32 -10.96 -4.82
CA SER A 96 7.71 -9.83 -4.10
C SER A 96 6.60 -10.31 -3.18
N CYS A 97 6.98 -10.99 -2.09
CA CYS A 97 6.06 -11.53 -1.10
C CYS A 97 6.30 -10.99 0.31
N LEU A 98 5.20 -10.82 1.04
CA LEU A 98 5.18 -10.54 2.47
C LEU A 98 4.70 -11.80 3.22
N ASP A 99 5.44 -12.23 4.24
CA ASP A 99 4.97 -13.29 5.14
C ASP A 99 3.87 -12.72 6.06
N VAL A 100 2.65 -13.23 5.91
CA VAL A 100 1.48 -12.83 6.68
C VAL A 100 0.94 -13.95 7.57
N SER A 101 1.69 -15.05 7.73
CA SER A 101 1.27 -16.33 8.34
C SER A 101 0.73 -16.21 9.78
N ARG A 102 1.13 -15.16 10.50
CA ARG A 102 0.74 -14.92 11.91
C ARG A 102 -0.07 -13.65 12.11
N ILE A 103 -0.37 -12.94 11.02
CA ILE A 103 -1.04 -11.65 11.05
C ILE A 103 -2.19 -11.72 10.04
N GLN A 104 -3.35 -12.14 10.54
CA GLN A 104 -4.55 -12.28 9.72
C GLN A 104 -5.03 -10.95 9.14
N ARG A 105 -4.80 -9.83 9.84
CA ARG A 105 -5.21 -8.50 9.39
C ARG A 105 -4.15 -7.47 9.75
N MET A 106 -3.73 -6.66 8.79
CA MET A 106 -2.83 -5.53 9.00
C MET A 106 -2.84 -4.59 7.79
N THR A 107 -2.34 -3.38 8.02
CA THR A 107 -2.04 -2.37 7.01
C THR A 107 -0.53 -2.15 6.96
N THR A 108 0.05 -2.00 5.77
CA THR A 108 1.49 -1.82 5.57
C THR A 108 1.82 -0.99 4.34
N THR A 109 3.05 -0.48 4.31
CA THR A 109 3.70 0.20 3.18
C THR A 109 4.76 -0.69 2.49
N ALA A 110 4.80 -1.99 2.80
CA ALA A 110 5.78 -2.94 2.26
C ALA A 110 5.79 -3.04 0.72
N PHE A 111 4.71 -2.63 0.06
CA PHE A 111 4.56 -2.62 -1.40
C PHE A 111 4.65 -1.22 -2.00
N ASN A 112 5.19 -0.23 -1.27
CA ASN A 112 5.27 1.14 -1.77
C ASN A 112 6.07 1.27 -3.07
N ASN A 113 5.65 2.21 -3.91
CA ASN A 113 6.26 2.51 -5.22
C ASN A 113 6.19 1.35 -6.22
N ARG A 114 5.33 0.35 -5.97
CA ARG A 114 5.03 -0.72 -6.92
C ARG A 114 3.84 -0.36 -7.78
N ASP A 115 3.78 -0.99 -8.94
CA ASP A 115 2.72 -0.80 -9.93
C ASP A 115 1.37 -1.35 -9.42
N PRO A 116 0.35 -0.52 -9.16
CA PRO A 116 -0.95 -0.97 -8.68
C PRO A 116 -1.75 -1.81 -9.71
N ALA A 117 -1.33 -1.86 -10.98
CA ALA A 117 -1.93 -2.70 -12.00
C ALA A 117 -1.45 -4.17 -11.95
N GLN A 118 -0.39 -4.47 -11.21
CA GLN A 118 0.04 -5.84 -11.00
C GLN A 118 -0.86 -6.57 -10.00
N GLN A 119 -1.05 -7.87 -10.24
CA GLN A 119 -1.99 -8.67 -9.47
C GLN A 119 -1.41 -9.07 -8.11
N PHE A 120 -2.20 -8.91 -7.05
CA PHE A 120 -1.92 -9.54 -5.77
C PHE A 120 -2.41 -10.99 -5.74
N PHE A 121 -1.71 -11.84 -4.99
CA PHE A 121 -2.15 -13.22 -4.77
C PHE A 121 -1.71 -13.73 -3.40
N TYR A 122 -2.48 -14.67 -2.86
CA TYR A 122 -2.10 -15.42 -1.67
C TYR A 122 -1.42 -16.72 -2.07
N ALA A 123 -0.33 -17.07 -1.38
CA ALA A 123 0.32 -18.38 -1.49
C ALA A 123 0.27 -19.07 -0.13
N LEU A 124 -0.34 -20.26 -0.08
CA LEU A 124 -0.52 -21.05 1.12
C LEU A 124 0.29 -22.34 1.02
N ARG A 125 0.98 -22.69 2.10
CA ARG A 125 1.78 -23.92 2.18
C ARG A 125 1.76 -24.47 3.59
N VAL A 126 1.63 -25.79 3.73
CA VAL A 126 1.85 -26.47 5.01
C VAL A 126 3.18 -27.20 4.97
N ALA A 127 4.04 -26.96 5.94
CA ALA A 127 5.34 -27.62 6.07
C ALA A 127 5.20 -29.14 6.32
N SER A 128 6.29 -29.90 6.12
CA SER A 128 6.31 -31.35 6.25
C SER A 128 5.76 -31.91 7.58
N GLY A 129 5.95 -31.19 8.69
CA GLY A 129 5.44 -31.56 10.02
C GLY A 129 4.10 -30.92 10.39
N GLY A 130 3.46 -30.22 9.46
CA GLY A 130 2.22 -29.49 9.72
C GLY A 130 0.95 -30.33 9.58
N THR A 131 -0.16 -29.73 10.00
CA THR A 131 -1.48 -30.36 9.97
C THR A 131 -2.20 -30.03 8.66
N VAL A 132 -2.74 -31.05 8.00
CA VAL A 132 -3.61 -30.95 6.82
C VAL A 132 -4.87 -31.80 7.06
N PRO A 133 -6.03 -31.45 6.45
CA PRO A 133 -6.24 -30.30 5.57
C PRO A 133 -6.33 -28.97 6.33
N VAL A 134 -5.89 -27.89 5.68
CA VAL A 134 -6.20 -26.53 6.12
C VAL A 134 -7.23 -25.95 5.17
N SER A 135 -8.45 -25.76 5.66
CA SER A 135 -9.54 -25.21 4.83
C SER A 135 -9.40 -23.69 4.74
N GLY A 136 -9.00 -23.21 3.56
CA GLY A 136 -9.01 -21.80 3.23
C GLY A 136 -10.41 -21.21 3.29
N GLN A 137 -10.53 -19.99 3.82
CA GLN A 137 -11.79 -19.24 3.80
C GLN A 137 -11.66 -18.07 2.83
N THR A 138 -11.39 -16.87 3.33
CA THR A 138 -11.36 -15.65 2.51
C THR A 138 -10.02 -14.98 2.61
N GLY A 139 -9.53 -14.47 1.48
CA GLY A 139 -8.43 -13.51 1.40
C GLY A 139 -8.97 -12.22 0.80
N THR A 140 -8.60 -11.07 1.35
CA THR A 140 -9.03 -9.76 0.87
C THR A 140 -7.90 -8.77 1.02
N VAL A 141 -7.70 -7.96 -0.01
CA VAL A 141 -6.69 -6.90 -0.04
C VAL A 141 -7.36 -5.61 -0.47
N THR A 142 -7.06 -4.54 0.23
CA THR A 142 -7.35 -3.17 -0.20
C THR A 142 -6.03 -2.50 -0.54
N VAL A 143 -5.94 -1.98 -1.75
CA VAL A 143 -4.76 -1.31 -2.29
C VAL A 143 -5.07 0.16 -2.45
N ASN A 144 -4.20 1.04 -1.94
CA ASN A 144 -4.27 2.47 -2.15
C ASN A 144 -3.07 2.91 -2.99
N TRP A 145 -3.29 3.85 -3.91
CA TRP A 145 -2.26 4.39 -4.78
C TRP A 145 -2.53 5.85 -5.13
N GLU A 146 -1.48 6.54 -5.57
CA GLU A 146 -1.47 7.93 -6.02
C GLU A 146 -0.68 8.08 -7.31
#